data_AF-A0A3P8IWS3-F1
#
_entry.id   AF-A0A3P8IWS3-F1
#
_cell.length_a   1.000
_cell.length_b   1.000
_cell.length_c   1.000
_cell.angle_alpha   90.00
_cell.angle_beta   90.00
_cell.angle_gamma   90.00
#
_symmetry.space_group_name_H-M   'P 1'
#
loop_
_entity.id
_entity.type
_entity.pdbx_description
1 polymer ?
#
loop_
_entity_poly.entity_id
_entity_poly.type
_entity_poly.pdbx_seq_one_letter_code
_entity_poly.pdbx_strand_id
1 'polypeptide(L)'
;MNTLAWQGQTGAKGPALADSLVDSAKKLVGSNRGVQPFAEAVQGPKGPLDGVFGPLNGLMTGKDGTGNNGNLSFQSWLARVTQVRLKLQQVTSAPDPQAMARMLAQTVFQGRAIDLTDTRDYGSLVAASLGQEWNGFGQALFVQPLDLAWRQVLAPAAGSLNARWQSTIVSQWNTAFAGRYPFKATGSDASLPLLGQFLREDSGRIAAFLKTNLGGILHQEGSRWVVDPSASQGMTVNPAFLNAINHLADISDIIFSQGDAGVRFELMARPSRDVARMQLTLDGQKLDYFNQMESWQSFSWPGNTYYPGGDLSWRAVNTEMRLYEHSQGSWGFIRLLDKALITPLDGSRTQLVWISPDGHPLKFIMRSELSDGPLSLLKLQGFNLPGAIFAVDPEGVNNTQVSTEGQ
;
A
#
# COMPACT_ATOMS: atom_id res chain seq x y z
N MET A 1 0.35 36.48 10.07
CA MET A 1 0.23 35.99 11.47
C MET A 1 0.02 37.11 12.48
N ASN A 2 0.88 38.13 12.59
CA ASN A 2 0.70 39.22 13.57
C ASN A 2 -0.66 39.94 13.46
N THR A 3 -1.14 40.21 12.25
CA THR A 3 -2.46 40.81 12.02
C THR A 3 -3.60 39.93 12.52
N LEU A 4 -3.52 38.61 12.29
CA LEU A 4 -4.52 37.64 12.75
C LEU A 4 -4.53 37.55 14.27
N ALA A 5 -3.36 37.53 14.90
CA ALA A 5 -3.24 37.51 16.35
C ALA A 5 -3.81 38.79 16.99
N TRP A 6 -3.54 39.95 16.39
CA TRP A 6 -4.09 41.23 16.84
C TRP A 6 -5.62 41.29 16.67
N GLN A 7 -6.14 40.88 15.52
CA GLN A 7 -7.60 40.84 15.27
C GLN A 7 -8.32 39.82 16.16
N GLY A 8 -7.69 38.68 16.45
CA GLY A 8 -8.25 37.66 17.33
C GLY A 8 -8.41 38.11 18.79
N GLN A 9 -7.69 39.16 19.21
CA GLN A 9 -7.82 39.76 20.55
C GLN A 9 -8.88 40.87 20.61
N THR A 10 -9.61 41.12 19.51
CA THR A 10 -10.65 42.16 19.47
C THR A 10 -11.76 41.85 20.47
N GLY A 11 -12.11 42.85 21.28
CA GLY A 11 -13.14 42.69 22.32
C GLY A 11 -12.67 41.96 23.57
N ALA A 12 -11.38 41.59 23.67
CA ALA A 12 -10.78 41.11 24.91
C ALA A 12 -10.89 42.20 25.98
N LYS A 13 -11.66 41.92 27.03
CA LYS A 13 -11.73 42.80 28.18
C LYS A 13 -10.48 42.53 29.01
N GLY A 14 -9.56 43.51 29.04
CA GLY A 14 -8.51 43.53 30.08
C GLY A 14 -9.16 43.34 31.45
N PRO A 15 -8.48 42.71 32.44
CA PRO A 15 -9.01 42.64 33.79
C PRO A 15 -9.44 44.05 34.19
N ALA A 16 -10.74 44.23 34.45
CA ALA A 16 -11.23 45.53 34.82
C ALA A 16 -10.45 45.93 36.08
N LEU A 17 -9.76 47.07 36.04
CA LEU A 17 -9.00 47.57 37.20
C LEU A 17 -9.88 47.56 38.47
N ALA A 18 -11.19 47.81 38.30
CA ALA A 18 -12.21 47.68 39.32
C ALA A 18 -12.31 46.28 39.95
N ASP A 19 -12.28 45.19 39.17
CA ASP A 19 -12.35 43.81 39.71
C ASP A 19 -11.09 43.45 40.48
N SER A 20 -9.91 43.89 40.01
CA SER A 20 -8.65 43.70 40.75
C SER A 20 -8.61 44.49 42.07
N LEU A 21 -9.20 45.69 42.08
CA LEU A 21 -9.33 46.53 43.28
C LEU A 21 -10.37 45.97 44.26
N VAL A 22 -11.48 45.42 43.76
CA VAL A 22 -12.52 44.78 44.58
C VAL A 22 -12.03 43.48 45.19
N ASP A 23 -11.27 42.65 44.45
CA ASP A 23 -10.65 41.44 45.00
C ASP A 23 -9.52 41.75 45.98
N SER A 24 -8.72 42.80 45.71
CA SER A 24 -7.72 43.30 46.65
C SER A 24 -8.37 43.83 47.94
N ALA A 25 -9.49 44.55 47.83
CA ALA A 25 -10.25 45.05 48.97
C ALA A 25 -10.94 43.93 49.76
N LYS A 26 -11.51 42.91 49.08
CA LYS A 26 -12.08 41.72 49.73
C LYS A 26 -11.03 40.94 50.52
N LYS A 27 -9.81 40.79 50.00
CA LYS A 27 -8.71 40.12 50.70
C LYS A 27 -8.08 40.95 51.82
N LEU A 28 -8.18 42.29 51.75
CA LEU A 28 -7.77 43.19 52.86
C LEU A 28 -8.76 43.18 54.02
N VAL A 29 -10.06 42.97 53.76
CA VAL A 29 -11.09 42.89 54.81
C VAL A 29 -11.21 41.48 55.40
N GLY A 30 -10.89 40.43 54.62
CA GLY A 30 -10.79 39.05 55.10
C GLY A 30 -9.40 38.72 55.65
N SER A 31 -9.11 39.14 56.88
CA SER A 31 -7.80 38.92 57.49
C SER A 31 -7.44 37.42 57.67
N ASN A 32 -6.23 37.10 57.19
CA ASN A 32 -5.27 36.14 57.75
C ASN A 32 -5.37 34.66 57.30
N ARG A 33 -4.58 34.30 56.26
CA ARG A 33 -3.75 33.08 56.20
C ARG A 33 -2.84 33.08 54.96
N GLY A 34 -1.53 33.06 55.20
CA GLY A 34 -0.50 32.51 54.31
C GLY A 34 -0.31 33.20 52.96
N VAL A 35 0.70 34.07 52.86
CA VAL A 35 1.24 34.52 51.57
C VAL A 35 1.93 33.33 50.89
N GLN A 36 1.24 32.69 49.95
CA GLN A 36 1.89 31.91 48.89
C GLN A 36 2.18 32.86 47.72
N PRO A 37 3.40 32.86 47.15
CA PRO A 37 3.69 33.67 45.98
C PRO A 37 2.86 33.16 44.80
N PHE A 38 2.21 34.12 44.12
CA PHE A 38 1.39 33.91 42.92
C PHE A 38 2.15 33.12 41.86
N ALA A 39 1.69 31.90 41.58
CA ALA A 39 1.86 31.22 40.31
C ALA A 39 0.48 31.04 39.67
N GLU A 40 -0.28 32.13 39.53
CA GLU A 40 -1.40 32.13 38.61
C GLU A 40 -0.82 32.18 37.20
N ALA A 41 -0.94 31.05 36.49
CA ALA A 41 -0.76 31.02 35.05
C ALA A 41 -1.63 32.13 34.46
N VAL A 42 -0.98 33.16 33.91
CA VAL A 42 -1.61 34.29 33.24
C VAL A 42 -2.35 33.75 32.02
N GLN A 43 -3.59 33.28 32.23
CA GLN A 43 -4.57 33.20 31.16
C GLN A 43 -4.86 34.65 30.79
N GLY A 44 -4.43 35.07 29.60
CA GLY A 44 -4.68 36.41 29.09
C GLY A 44 -6.17 36.79 29.11
N PRO A 45 -6.50 38.08 28.92
CA PRO A 45 -7.87 38.57 28.97
C PRO A 45 -8.78 37.77 28.03
N LYS A 46 -9.83 37.14 28.58
CA LYS A 46 -10.75 36.31 27.80
C LYS A 46 -11.60 37.17 26.89
N GLY A 47 -11.38 37.09 25.58
CA GLY A 47 -12.13 37.77 24.54
C GLY A 47 -13.25 36.90 23.96
N PRO A 48 -14.30 37.53 23.38
CA PRO A 48 -15.41 36.80 22.75
C PRO A 48 -14.97 35.95 21.55
N LEU A 49 -13.80 36.25 20.97
CA LEU A 49 -13.23 35.54 19.83
C LEU A 49 -12.21 34.45 20.23
N ASP A 50 -11.90 34.29 21.51
CA ASP A 50 -10.91 33.32 21.99
C ASP A 50 -11.29 31.87 21.67
N GLY A 51 -12.59 31.56 21.59
CA GLY A 51 -13.06 30.24 21.17
C GLY A 51 -12.67 29.88 19.73
N VAL A 52 -12.54 30.89 18.85
CA VAL A 52 -12.22 30.70 17.43
C VAL A 52 -10.74 30.91 17.14
N PHE A 53 -10.12 31.92 17.75
CA PHE A 53 -8.72 32.29 17.53
C PHE A 53 -7.74 31.72 18.55
N GLY A 54 -8.24 31.09 19.62
CA GLY A 54 -7.44 30.50 20.70
C GLY A 54 -6.34 29.57 20.20
N PRO A 55 -6.61 28.59 19.30
CA PRO A 55 -5.57 27.71 18.77
C PRO A 55 -4.45 28.46 18.01
N LEU A 56 -4.81 29.45 17.19
CA LEU A 56 -3.85 30.26 16.43
C LEU A 56 -3.00 31.16 17.34
N ASN A 57 -3.64 31.80 18.32
CA ASN A 57 -2.93 32.62 19.30
C ASN A 57 -2.01 31.74 20.14
N GLY A 58 -2.46 30.55 20.53
CA GLY A 58 -1.67 29.53 21.23
C GLY A 58 -0.39 29.18 20.47
N LEU A 59 -0.47 28.91 19.16
CA LEU A 59 0.69 28.62 18.32
C LEU A 59 1.69 29.79 18.23
N MET A 60 1.18 31.03 18.22
CA MET A 60 2.00 32.25 18.15
C MET A 60 2.65 32.62 19.48
N THR A 61 1.96 32.37 20.60
CA THR A 61 2.44 32.66 21.96
C THR A 61 3.21 31.50 22.59
N GLY A 62 3.07 30.29 22.05
CA GLY A 62 3.67 29.08 22.54
C GLY A 62 5.18 29.24 22.67
N LYS A 63 5.67 29.17 23.91
CA LYS A 63 7.09 28.97 24.22
C LYS A 63 7.34 27.48 24.31
N ASP A 64 8.51 27.03 23.86
CA ASP A 64 8.93 25.64 24.02
C ASP A 64 8.78 25.23 25.51
N GLY A 65 7.99 24.19 25.78
CA GLY A 65 7.94 23.54 27.11
C GLY A 65 6.75 23.82 28.04
N THR A 66 5.69 24.59 27.70
CA THR A 66 4.70 25.01 28.74
C THR A 66 3.20 25.07 28.33
N GLY A 67 2.69 24.14 27.51
CA GLY A 67 1.25 24.13 27.18
C GLY A 67 0.65 22.75 26.91
N ASN A 68 -0.67 22.63 27.11
CA ASN A 68 -1.48 21.43 26.82
C ASN A 68 -1.36 20.92 25.36
N ASN A 69 -0.82 21.74 24.44
CA ASN A 69 -0.61 21.40 23.02
C ASN A 69 0.83 20.92 22.71
N GLY A 70 1.58 20.44 23.69
CA GLY A 70 2.84 19.71 23.49
C GLY A 70 3.86 20.42 22.59
N ASN A 71 4.61 21.40 23.10
CA ASN A 71 5.79 22.00 22.44
C ASN A 71 5.61 22.51 20.97
N LEU A 72 4.38 22.72 20.50
CA LEU A 72 4.13 23.29 19.17
C LEU A 72 4.24 24.82 19.21
N SER A 73 5.13 25.40 18.38
CA SER A 73 5.30 26.85 18.26
C SER A 73 5.57 27.26 16.81
N PHE A 74 5.11 28.46 16.44
CA PHE A 74 5.37 29.04 15.13
C PHE A 74 6.88 29.26 14.88
N GLN A 75 7.63 29.62 15.92
CA GLN A 75 9.07 29.84 15.84
C GLN A 75 9.83 28.55 15.56
N SER A 76 9.45 27.46 16.24
CA SER A 76 10.03 26.13 16.01
C SER A 76 9.70 25.61 14.62
N TRP A 77 8.50 25.86 14.09
CA TRP A 77 8.19 25.57 12.68
C TRP A 77 9.07 26.39 11.72
N LEU A 78 9.20 27.71 11.90
CA LEU A 78 10.04 28.56 11.04
C LEU A 78 11.51 28.12 11.04
N ALA A 79 12.05 27.78 12.21
CA ALA A 79 13.43 27.28 12.33
C ALA A 79 13.62 25.99 11.52
N ARG A 80 12.68 25.03 11.64
CA ARG A 80 12.71 23.77 10.88
C ARG A 80 12.58 24.00 9.37
N VAL A 81 11.65 24.83 8.92
CA VAL A 81 11.51 25.19 7.49
C VAL A 81 12.77 25.86 6.95
N THR A 82 13.43 26.71 7.77
CA THR A 82 14.69 27.34 7.40
C THR A 82 15.81 26.30 7.24
N GLN A 83 15.89 25.30 8.11
CA GLN A 83 16.84 24.19 7.97
C GLN A 83 16.60 23.38 6.69
N VAL A 84 15.33 23.07 6.36
CA VAL A 84 14.97 22.43 5.09
C VAL A 84 15.43 23.28 3.91
N ARG A 85 15.12 24.58 3.91
CA ARG A 85 15.54 25.51 2.86
C ARG A 85 17.06 25.52 2.70
N LEU A 86 17.83 25.56 3.78
CA LEU A 86 19.30 25.55 3.73
C LEU A 86 19.83 24.23 3.17
N LYS A 87 19.26 23.08 3.55
CA LYS A 87 19.60 21.77 2.95
C LYS A 87 19.30 21.75 1.45
N LEU A 88 18.16 22.29 1.02
CA LEU A 88 17.82 22.40 -0.40
C LEU A 88 18.75 23.35 -1.15
N GLN A 89 19.16 24.46 -0.52
CA GLN A 89 20.16 25.36 -1.09
C GLN A 89 21.50 24.64 -1.32
N GLN A 90 21.95 23.82 -0.35
CA GLN A 90 23.15 23.00 -0.50
C GLN A 90 23.06 22.03 -1.68
N VAL A 91 21.89 21.44 -1.92
CA VAL A 91 21.63 20.59 -3.10
C VAL A 91 21.76 21.43 -4.38
N THR A 92 21.13 22.60 -4.44
CA THR A 92 21.19 23.45 -5.65
C THR A 92 22.57 24.04 -5.93
N SER A 93 23.38 24.26 -4.89
CA SER A 93 24.74 24.79 -5.01
C SER A 93 25.82 23.72 -5.14
N ALA A 94 25.44 22.44 -5.14
CA ALA A 94 26.40 21.33 -5.28
C ALA A 94 27.03 21.34 -6.69
N PRO A 95 28.24 20.79 -6.86
CA PRO A 95 28.87 20.63 -8.18
C PRO A 95 28.01 19.79 -9.15
N ASP A 96 27.28 18.81 -8.61
CA ASP A 96 26.24 18.06 -9.31
C ASP A 96 24.93 18.08 -8.49
N PRO A 97 24.04 19.06 -8.74
CA PRO A 97 22.78 19.18 -8.02
C PRO A 97 21.85 17.98 -8.22
N GLN A 98 21.92 17.33 -9.39
CA GLN A 98 21.07 16.19 -9.74
C GLN A 98 21.48 14.93 -8.97
N ALA A 99 22.79 14.66 -8.87
CA ALA A 99 23.29 13.55 -8.07
C ALA A 99 22.98 13.73 -6.58
N MET A 100 23.16 14.95 -6.04
CA MET A 100 22.87 15.23 -4.63
C MET A 100 21.37 15.11 -4.31
N ALA A 101 20.49 15.62 -5.18
CA ALA A 101 19.05 15.48 -5.05
C ALA A 101 18.62 14.00 -5.05
N ARG A 102 19.20 13.19 -5.93
CA ARG A 102 18.94 11.74 -5.97
C ARG A 102 19.39 11.03 -4.70
N MET A 103 20.56 11.34 -4.16
CA MET A 103 21.02 10.74 -2.90
C MET A 103 20.08 11.10 -1.74
N LEU A 104 19.68 12.38 -1.66
CA LEU A 104 18.74 12.85 -0.63
C LEU A 104 17.39 12.15 -0.74
N ALA A 105 16.86 12.03 -1.94
CA ALA A 105 15.60 11.34 -2.16
C ALA A 105 15.69 9.83 -1.86
N GLN A 106 16.81 9.18 -2.20
CA GLN A 106 17.02 7.77 -1.88
C GLN A 106 17.03 7.52 -0.38
N THR A 107 17.66 8.39 0.42
CA THR A 107 17.66 8.22 1.88
C THR A 107 16.25 8.37 2.46
N VAL A 108 15.41 9.21 1.85
CA VAL A 108 14.00 9.39 2.24
C VAL A 108 13.17 8.17 1.87
N PHE A 109 13.27 7.69 0.62
CA PHE A 109 12.57 6.49 0.17
C PHE A 109 12.97 5.23 0.93
N GLN A 110 14.20 5.19 1.45
CA GLN A 110 14.71 4.10 2.28
C GLN A 110 14.35 4.24 3.77
N GLY A 111 13.74 5.35 4.19
CA GLY A 111 13.40 5.62 5.59
C GLY A 111 14.61 5.97 6.47
N ARG A 112 15.72 6.41 5.87
CA ARG A 112 16.97 6.77 6.57
C ARG A 112 17.08 8.27 6.89
N ALA A 113 16.28 9.12 6.24
CA ALA A 113 16.38 10.57 6.35
C ALA A 113 15.44 11.15 7.41
N ILE A 114 15.80 11.00 8.68
CA ILE A 114 14.98 11.38 9.84
C ILE A 114 14.73 12.91 9.89
N ASP A 115 15.77 13.73 9.66
CA ASP A 115 15.67 15.19 9.86
C ASP A 115 14.66 15.93 8.94
N LEU A 116 14.41 15.41 7.73
CA LEU A 116 13.64 16.13 6.70
C LEU A 116 12.16 15.75 6.74
N THR A 117 11.86 14.47 6.99
CA THR A 117 10.50 13.98 7.21
C THR A 117 9.90 14.57 8.48
N ASP A 118 10.71 14.74 9.54
CA ASP A 118 10.30 15.33 10.82
C ASP A 118 9.72 16.75 10.69
N THR A 119 10.14 17.54 9.70
CA THR A 119 9.64 18.91 9.51
C THR A 119 8.23 18.93 8.95
N ARG A 120 7.92 18.01 8.02
CA ARG A 120 6.56 17.83 7.49
C ARG A 120 5.62 17.32 8.58
N ASP A 121 6.07 16.34 9.35
CA ASP A 121 5.28 15.77 10.44
C ASP A 121 4.98 16.83 11.50
N TYR A 122 5.98 17.66 11.84
CA TYR A 122 5.77 18.82 12.70
C TYR A 122 4.75 19.80 12.11
N GLY A 123 4.85 20.14 10.82
CA GLY A 123 3.86 20.99 10.14
C GLY A 123 2.44 20.40 10.15
N SER A 124 2.33 19.08 10.01
CA SER A 124 1.05 18.35 10.06
C SER A 124 0.44 18.35 11.45
N LEU A 125 1.28 18.18 12.49
CA LEU A 125 0.86 18.30 13.89
C LEU A 125 0.41 19.72 14.21
N VAL A 126 1.13 20.74 13.74
CA VAL A 126 0.74 22.14 13.87
C VAL A 126 -0.62 22.37 13.21
N ALA A 127 -0.81 21.94 11.95
CA ALA A 127 -2.08 22.09 11.24
C ALA A 127 -3.24 21.39 11.97
N ALA A 128 -3.04 20.15 12.44
CA ALA A 128 -4.04 19.41 13.19
C ALA A 128 -4.39 20.05 14.54
N SER A 129 -3.40 20.68 15.21
CA SER A 129 -3.59 21.36 16.49
C SER A 129 -4.50 22.59 16.41
N LEU A 130 -4.75 23.12 15.21
CA LEU A 130 -5.61 24.29 15.00
C LEU A 130 -7.11 23.96 15.05
N GLY A 131 -7.48 22.68 15.05
CA GLY A 131 -8.87 22.25 15.01
C GLY A 131 -9.44 22.09 13.60
N GLN A 132 -10.64 21.52 13.49
CA GLN A 132 -11.27 21.19 12.21
C GLN A 132 -11.66 22.45 11.42
N GLU A 133 -12.04 23.53 12.10
CA GLU A 133 -12.42 24.79 11.46
C GLU A 133 -11.25 25.44 10.70
N TRP A 134 -10.02 25.23 11.19
CA TRP A 134 -8.81 25.80 10.62
C TRP A 134 -8.01 24.82 9.76
N ASN A 135 -8.51 23.60 9.53
CA ASN A 135 -7.75 22.55 8.84
C ASN A 135 -7.24 23.00 7.46
N GLY A 136 -8.11 23.61 6.64
CA GLY A 136 -7.72 24.11 5.31
C GLY A 136 -6.60 25.16 5.37
N PHE A 137 -6.67 26.09 6.34
CA PHE A 137 -5.65 27.10 6.57
C PHE A 137 -4.34 26.48 7.08
N GLY A 138 -4.44 25.57 8.04
CA GLY A 138 -3.29 24.87 8.63
C GLY A 138 -2.52 24.08 7.57
N GLN A 139 -3.24 23.31 6.74
CA GLN A 139 -2.65 22.57 5.62
C GLN A 139 -1.97 23.50 4.61
N ALA A 140 -2.65 24.57 4.20
CA ALA A 140 -2.13 25.50 3.21
C ALA A 140 -0.86 26.25 3.67
N LEU A 141 -0.74 26.58 4.95
CA LEU A 141 0.42 27.31 5.46
C LEU A 141 1.56 26.41 5.96
N PHE A 142 1.24 25.34 6.68
CA PHE A 142 2.24 24.58 7.42
C PHE A 142 2.69 23.30 6.72
N VAL A 143 1.93 22.80 5.74
CA VAL A 143 2.18 21.52 5.07
C VAL A 143 2.44 21.70 3.58
N GLN A 144 1.50 22.30 2.83
CA GLN A 144 1.59 22.41 1.36
C GLN A 144 2.90 23.02 0.81
N PRO A 145 3.50 24.07 1.40
CA PRO A 145 4.76 24.61 0.90
C PRO A 145 5.91 23.60 0.99
N LEU A 146 5.90 22.75 2.02
CA LEU A 146 6.87 21.67 2.17
C LEU A 146 6.61 20.58 1.12
N ASP A 147 5.35 20.18 0.91
CA ASP A 147 4.95 19.20 -0.12
C ASP A 147 5.41 19.62 -1.52
N LEU A 148 5.20 20.88 -1.88
CA LEU A 148 5.57 21.42 -3.19
C LEU A 148 7.09 21.45 -3.38
N ALA A 149 7.82 21.97 -2.38
CA ALA A 149 9.28 21.98 -2.41
C ALA A 149 9.83 20.56 -2.56
N TRP A 150 9.21 19.61 -1.87
CA TRP A 150 9.66 18.23 -1.85
C TRP A 150 9.34 17.47 -3.12
N ARG A 151 8.14 17.65 -3.69
CA ARG A 151 7.78 17.06 -4.99
C ARG A 151 8.79 17.43 -6.06
N GLN A 152 9.23 18.69 -6.09
CA GLN A 152 10.23 19.15 -7.05
C GLN A 152 11.61 18.49 -6.85
N VAL A 153 12.01 18.29 -5.58
CA VAL A 153 13.30 17.70 -5.23
C VAL A 153 13.31 16.18 -5.47
N LEU A 154 12.18 15.51 -5.22
CA LEU A 154 12.05 14.07 -5.36
C LEU A 154 11.76 13.61 -6.79
N ALA A 155 11.21 14.45 -7.68
CA ALA A 155 10.82 14.04 -9.03
C ALA A 155 11.96 13.36 -9.84
N PRO A 156 13.20 13.88 -9.88
CA PRO A 156 14.31 13.21 -10.58
C PRO A 156 14.64 11.83 -9.97
N ALA A 157 14.52 11.71 -8.66
CA ALA A 157 14.77 10.45 -7.96
C ALA A 157 13.65 9.44 -8.19
N ALA A 158 12.40 9.89 -8.24
CA ALA A 158 11.24 9.08 -8.61
C ALA A 158 11.43 8.46 -10.00
N GLY A 159 11.83 9.27 -10.99
CA GLY A 159 12.18 8.80 -12.33
C GLY A 159 13.32 7.80 -12.31
N SER A 160 14.38 8.06 -11.55
CA SER A 160 15.50 7.12 -11.40
C SER A 160 15.10 5.78 -10.76
N LEU A 161 14.18 5.82 -9.78
CA LEU A 161 13.67 4.63 -9.12
C LEU A 161 12.75 3.82 -10.06
N ASN A 162 11.90 4.50 -10.83
CA ASN A 162 11.11 3.87 -11.90
C ASN A 162 12.03 3.17 -12.91
N ALA A 163 13.08 3.84 -13.37
CA ALA A 163 14.05 3.23 -14.29
C ALA A 163 14.76 2.01 -13.67
N ARG A 164 15.14 2.09 -12.39
CA ARG A 164 15.76 0.96 -11.67
C ARG A 164 14.80 -0.21 -11.49
N TRP A 165 13.54 0.06 -11.16
CA TRP A 165 12.49 -0.95 -11.07
C TRP A 165 12.28 -1.65 -12.41
N GLN A 166 12.21 -0.88 -13.50
CA GLN A 166 12.08 -1.42 -14.85
C GLN A 166 13.26 -2.33 -15.21
N SER A 167 14.48 -1.86 -14.99
CA SER A 167 15.69 -2.61 -15.38
C SER A 167 15.96 -3.82 -14.50
N THR A 168 15.65 -3.75 -13.20
CA THR A 168 16.00 -4.80 -12.22
C THR A 168 14.91 -5.86 -12.09
N ILE A 169 13.63 -5.46 -12.17
CA ILE A 169 12.50 -6.34 -11.90
C ILE A 169 11.66 -6.57 -13.15
N VAL A 170 11.11 -5.51 -13.75
CA VAL A 170 10.11 -5.64 -14.83
C VAL A 170 10.71 -6.30 -16.09
N SER A 171 11.92 -5.90 -16.48
CA SER A 171 12.61 -6.47 -17.64
C SER A 171 12.86 -7.97 -17.46
N GLN A 172 13.29 -8.37 -16.26
CA GLN A 172 13.59 -9.76 -15.91
C GLN A 172 12.31 -10.59 -15.80
N TRP A 173 11.26 -10.03 -15.21
CA TRP A 173 9.92 -10.61 -15.16
C TRP A 173 9.39 -10.87 -16.58
N ASN A 174 9.43 -9.86 -17.45
CA ASN A 174 8.96 -9.99 -18.83
C ASN A 174 9.80 -11.00 -19.61
N THR A 175 11.12 -11.01 -19.43
CA THR A 175 12.00 -12.01 -20.07
C THR A 175 11.64 -13.43 -19.62
N ALA A 176 11.34 -13.61 -18.34
CA ALA A 176 10.98 -14.91 -17.77
C ALA A 176 9.60 -15.40 -18.23
N PHE A 177 8.60 -14.50 -18.29
CA PHE A 177 7.19 -14.89 -18.31
C PHE A 177 6.40 -14.39 -19.53
N ALA A 178 6.94 -13.49 -20.35
CA ALA A 178 6.24 -13.03 -21.54
C ALA A 178 5.93 -14.20 -22.49
N GLY A 179 4.68 -14.26 -22.95
CA GLY A 179 4.23 -15.32 -23.86
C GLY A 179 4.12 -16.71 -23.25
N ARG A 180 4.14 -16.84 -21.91
CA ARG A 180 3.96 -18.11 -21.20
C ARG A 180 2.65 -18.16 -20.42
N TYR A 181 2.10 -19.34 -20.27
CA TYR A 181 0.97 -19.60 -19.37
C TYR A 181 1.42 -19.50 -17.91
N PRO A 182 0.63 -18.89 -16.99
CA PRO A 182 -0.76 -18.45 -17.15
C PRO A 182 -0.93 -17.02 -17.71
N PHE A 183 0.14 -16.26 -17.87
CA PHE A 183 0.07 -14.84 -18.30
C PHE A 183 -0.49 -14.66 -19.71
N LYS A 184 -0.22 -15.62 -20.60
CA LYS A 184 -0.77 -15.73 -21.95
C LYS A 184 -1.26 -17.16 -22.20
N ALA A 185 -2.34 -17.29 -22.95
CA ALA A 185 -2.90 -18.59 -23.36
C ALA A 185 -2.06 -19.24 -24.48
N THR A 186 -0.82 -19.62 -24.16
CA THR A 186 0.10 -20.33 -25.06
C THR A 186 0.37 -21.73 -24.54
N GLY A 187 1.01 -22.60 -25.34
CA GLY A 187 1.41 -23.95 -24.91
C GLY A 187 2.66 -23.98 -24.04
N SER A 188 3.38 -22.87 -23.89
CA SER A 188 4.60 -22.81 -23.07
C SER A 188 4.27 -22.39 -21.63
N ASP A 189 4.75 -23.15 -20.68
CA ASP A 189 4.50 -22.92 -19.26
C ASP A 189 5.54 -22.00 -18.62
N ALA A 190 5.09 -21.14 -17.69
CA ALA A 190 5.98 -20.39 -16.81
C ALA A 190 6.69 -21.33 -15.83
N SER A 191 7.95 -21.06 -15.52
CA SER A 191 8.69 -21.85 -14.53
C SER A 191 8.22 -21.49 -13.12
N LEU A 192 7.66 -22.47 -12.39
CA LEU A 192 7.24 -22.30 -10.99
C LEU A 192 8.41 -21.95 -10.05
N PRO A 193 9.58 -22.60 -10.12
CA PRO A 193 10.75 -22.19 -9.33
C PRO A 193 11.17 -20.74 -9.63
N LEU A 194 11.14 -20.33 -10.89
CA LEU A 194 11.48 -18.96 -11.27
C LEU A 194 10.45 -17.96 -10.76
N LEU A 195 9.15 -18.30 -10.82
CA LEU A 195 8.09 -17.50 -10.20
C LEU A 195 8.34 -17.31 -8.70
N GLY A 196 8.70 -18.39 -7.99
CA GLY A 196 9.07 -18.33 -6.58
C GLY A 196 10.27 -17.44 -6.29
N GLN A 197 11.25 -17.31 -7.20
CA GLN A 197 12.37 -16.36 -7.01
C GLN A 197 11.92 -14.89 -7.03
N PHE A 198 10.80 -14.57 -7.67
CA PHE A 198 10.26 -13.21 -7.66
C PHE A 198 9.34 -12.97 -6.46
N LEU A 199 8.48 -13.95 -6.15
CA LEU A 199 7.30 -13.74 -5.32
C LEU A 199 7.50 -14.04 -3.83
N ARG A 200 8.38 -14.98 -3.47
CA ARG A 200 8.57 -15.41 -2.07
C ARG A 200 8.69 -14.21 -1.12
N GLU A 201 7.98 -14.24 -0.01
CA GLU A 201 7.85 -13.08 0.89
C GLU A 201 9.19 -12.62 1.50
N ASP A 202 10.02 -13.57 1.93
CA ASP A 202 11.28 -13.27 2.61
C ASP A 202 12.48 -13.10 1.68
N SER A 203 12.47 -13.81 0.55
CA SER A 203 13.63 -13.93 -0.35
C SER A 203 13.36 -13.55 -1.80
N GLY A 204 12.12 -13.19 -2.12
CA GLY A 204 11.70 -12.81 -3.46
C GLY A 204 12.32 -11.48 -3.88
N ARG A 205 12.69 -11.40 -5.16
CA ARG A 205 13.30 -10.19 -5.75
C ARG A 205 12.41 -8.95 -5.61
N ILE A 206 11.08 -9.12 -5.68
CA ILE A 206 10.14 -8.00 -5.53
C ILE A 206 10.17 -7.49 -4.10
N ALA A 207 9.91 -8.35 -3.11
CA ALA A 207 9.91 -7.97 -1.70
C ALA A 207 11.27 -7.37 -1.28
N ALA A 208 12.38 -7.96 -1.69
CA ALA A 208 13.72 -7.44 -1.43
C ALA A 208 13.93 -6.03 -2.03
N PHE A 209 13.46 -5.80 -3.26
CA PHE A 209 13.52 -4.48 -3.89
C PHE A 209 12.70 -3.45 -3.10
N LEU A 210 11.48 -3.79 -2.69
CA LEU A 210 10.59 -2.90 -1.94
C LEU A 210 11.21 -2.53 -0.58
N LYS A 211 11.60 -3.53 0.22
CA LYS A 211 12.25 -3.34 1.53
C LYS A 211 13.50 -2.47 1.41
N THR A 212 14.31 -2.69 0.38
CA THR A 212 15.60 -1.99 0.20
C THR A 212 15.43 -0.57 -0.31
N ASN A 213 14.48 -0.29 -1.20
CA ASN A 213 14.41 1.00 -1.91
C ASN A 213 13.22 1.86 -1.53
N LEU A 214 12.17 1.27 -0.94
CA LEU A 214 10.91 1.93 -0.63
C LEU A 214 10.50 1.75 0.84
N GLY A 215 11.35 1.21 1.71
CA GLY A 215 11.00 0.95 3.12
C GLY A 215 10.62 2.18 3.95
N GLY A 216 10.92 3.39 3.46
CA GLY A 216 10.47 4.65 4.06
C GLY A 216 9.11 5.13 3.56
N ILE A 217 8.52 4.53 2.53
CA ILE A 217 7.21 4.91 1.99
C ILE A 217 6.23 3.73 2.04
N LEU A 218 6.73 2.52 1.89
CA LEU A 218 5.98 1.28 1.94
C LEU A 218 6.43 0.47 3.14
N HIS A 219 5.45 0.04 3.92
CA HIS A 219 5.64 -0.98 4.94
C HIS A 219 4.72 -2.17 4.67
N GLN A 220 5.06 -3.28 5.28
CA GLN A 220 4.32 -4.53 5.13
C GLN A 220 3.36 -4.68 6.32
N GLU A 221 2.07 -4.80 6.04
CA GLU A 221 1.01 -5.12 7.00
C GLU A 221 0.45 -6.51 6.70
N GLY A 222 0.87 -7.50 7.49
CA GLY A 222 0.63 -8.91 7.15
C GLY A 222 1.32 -9.27 5.83
N SER A 223 0.58 -9.82 4.86
CA SER A 223 1.09 -10.14 3.53
C SER A 223 1.04 -8.96 2.54
N ARG A 224 0.46 -7.81 2.92
CA ARG A 224 0.21 -6.69 1.99
C ARG A 224 1.15 -5.52 2.21
N TRP A 225 1.49 -4.85 1.12
CA TRP A 225 2.21 -3.59 1.05
C TRP A 225 1.25 -2.42 1.15
N VAL A 226 1.50 -1.54 2.12
CA VAL A 226 0.70 -0.35 2.38
C VAL A 226 1.59 0.88 2.28
N VAL A 227 1.03 1.97 1.73
CA VAL A 227 1.70 3.27 1.65
C VAL A 227 1.51 3.98 2.98
N ASP A 228 2.60 4.47 3.55
CA ASP A 228 2.59 5.47 4.61
C ASP A 228 2.33 6.87 4.01
N PRO A 229 1.14 7.46 4.21
CA PRO A 229 0.80 8.75 3.62
C PRO A 229 1.68 9.89 4.16
N SER A 230 2.08 9.85 5.43
CA SER A 230 3.00 10.82 6.04
C SER A 230 4.37 10.75 5.38
N ALA A 231 4.86 9.54 5.15
CA ALA A 231 6.20 9.31 4.64
C ALA A 231 6.31 9.37 3.10
N SER A 232 5.17 9.35 2.39
CA SER A 232 5.11 9.62 0.94
C SER A 232 5.52 11.05 0.55
N GLN A 233 5.56 11.97 1.53
CA GLN A 233 6.03 13.35 1.37
C GLN A 233 5.42 14.09 0.15
N GLY A 234 4.14 13.89 -0.12
CA GLY A 234 3.41 14.53 -1.21
C GLY A 234 3.63 13.88 -2.60
N MET A 235 4.36 12.76 -2.65
CA MET A 235 4.43 11.89 -3.83
C MET A 235 3.29 10.88 -3.85
N THR A 236 2.77 10.62 -5.04
CA THR A 236 1.71 9.63 -5.24
C THR A 236 2.29 8.34 -5.81
N VAL A 237 2.18 7.26 -5.03
CA VAL A 237 2.45 5.90 -5.52
C VAL A 237 1.36 5.54 -6.52
N ASN A 238 1.76 5.00 -7.66
CA ASN A 238 0.85 4.56 -8.71
C ASN A 238 -0.08 3.46 -8.16
N PRO A 239 -1.42 3.67 -8.13
CA PRO A 239 -2.35 2.68 -7.62
C PRO A 239 -2.29 1.35 -8.37
N ALA A 240 -2.02 1.37 -9.68
CA ALA A 240 -1.87 0.16 -10.47
C ALA A 240 -0.66 -0.68 -10.02
N PHE A 241 0.45 -0.02 -9.67
CA PHE A 241 1.63 -0.67 -9.11
C PHE A 241 1.32 -1.32 -7.77
N LEU A 242 0.68 -0.57 -6.85
CA LEU A 242 0.33 -1.07 -5.52
C LEU A 242 -0.62 -2.28 -5.60
N ASN A 243 -1.65 -2.20 -6.47
CA ASN A 243 -2.56 -3.32 -6.71
C ASN A 243 -1.83 -4.54 -7.28
N ALA A 244 -0.91 -4.34 -8.23
CA ALA A 244 -0.18 -5.44 -8.84
C ALA A 244 0.75 -6.16 -7.87
N ILE A 245 1.49 -5.44 -7.02
CA ILE A 245 2.39 -6.07 -6.03
C ILE A 245 1.60 -6.79 -4.92
N ASN A 246 0.46 -6.23 -4.49
CA ASN A 246 -0.40 -6.87 -3.50
C ASN A 246 -1.09 -8.11 -4.06
N HIS A 247 -1.50 -8.06 -5.33
CA HIS A 247 -2.03 -9.23 -6.03
C HIS A 247 -1.01 -10.38 -6.08
N LEU A 248 0.25 -10.06 -6.37
CA LEU A 248 1.33 -11.03 -6.35
C LEU A 248 1.66 -11.54 -4.94
N ALA A 249 1.56 -10.68 -3.93
CA ALA A 249 1.77 -11.06 -2.54
C ALA A 249 0.67 -12.00 -2.02
N ASP A 250 -0.60 -11.73 -2.36
CA ASP A 250 -1.73 -12.62 -2.05
C ASP A 250 -1.52 -14.02 -2.68
N ILE A 251 -0.98 -14.09 -3.91
CA ILE A 251 -0.63 -15.37 -4.55
C ILE A 251 0.57 -16.03 -3.85
N SER A 252 1.57 -15.25 -3.43
CA SER A 252 2.72 -15.78 -2.71
C SER A 252 2.34 -16.45 -1.40
N ASP A 253 1.46 -15.82 -0.63
CA ASP A 253 0.96 -16.33 0.65
C ASP A 253 0.23 -17.68 0.49
N ILE A 254 -0.45 -17.87 -0.64
CA ILE A 254 -1.16 -19.12 -0.94
C ILE A 254 -0.22 -20.20 -1.48
N ILE A 255 0.56 -19.89 -2.52
CA ILE A 255 1.27 -20.88 -3.33
C ILE A 255 2.67 -21.17 -2.80
N PHE A 256 3.32 -20.21 -2.13
CA PHE A 256 4.71 -20.32 -1.68
C PHE A 256 4.85 -20.26 -0.15
N SER A 257 3.78 -20.56 0.59
CA SER A 257 3.76 -20.54 2.07
C SER A 257 4.82 -21.42 2.73
N GLN A 258 5.23 -22.52 2.08
CA GLN A 258 6.26 -23.45 2.57
C GLN A 258 7.59 -23.28 1.82
N GLY A 259 7.81 -22.12 1.20
CA GLY A 259 8.97 -21.84 0.38
C GLY A 259 8.73 -22.17 -1.08
N ASP A 260 8.69 -23.46 -1.46
CA ASP A 260 8.44 -23.88 -2.85
C ASP A 260 6.95 -23.87 -3.21
N ALA A 261 6.67 -23.86 -4.53
CA ALA A 261 5.29 -23.87 -5.02
C ALA A 261 4.59 -25.14 -4.56
N GLY A 262 3.50 -24.99 -3.81
CA GLY A 262 2.73 -26.11 -3.28
C GLY A 262 1.46 -25.67 -2.58
N VAL A 263 0.34 -26.29 -2.95
CA VAL A 263 -0.97 -26.09 -2.33
C VAL A 263 -1.68 -27.43 -2.21
N ARG A 264 -2.37 -27.61 -1.07
CA ARG A 264 -3.26 -28.74 -0.83
C ARG A 264 -4.71 -28.30 -0.88
N PHE A 265 -5.52 -29.17 -1.47
CA PHE A 265 -6.94 -28.96 -1.64
C PHE A 265 -7.62 -30.33 -1.71
N GLU A 266 -8.94 -30.34 -1.60
CA GLU A 266 -9.72 -31.55 -1.71
C GLU A 266 -10.79 -31.39 -2.79
N LEU A 267 -11.05 -32.49 -3.48
CA LEU A 267 -12.09 -32.58 -4.49
C LEU A 267 -13.11 -33.64 -4.10
N MET A 268 -14.37 -33.35 -4.39
CA MET A 268 -15.48 -34.28 -4.29
C MET A 268 -16.26 -34.24 -5.60
N ALA A 269 -16.23 -35.33 -6.35
CA ALA A 269 -17.09 -35.50 -7.52
C ALA A 269 -18.56 -35.55 -7.10
N ARG A 270 -19.45 -34.94 -7.89
CA ARG A 270 -20.88 -34.95 -7.65
C ARG A 270 -21.63 -35.62 -8.82
N PRO A 271 -22.73 -36.34 -8.53
CA PRO A 271 -23.51 -37.00 -9.56
C PRO A 271 -24.07 -35.96 -10.53
N SER A 272 -24.09 -36.33 -11.80
CA SER A 272 -24.64 -35.51 -12.87
C SER A 272 -25.52 -36.37 -13.77
N ARG A 273 -26.63 -35.80 -14.22
CA ARG A 273 -27.61 -36.51 -15.04
C ARG A 273 -26.92 -37.09 -16.27
N ASP A 274 -27.20 -38.36 -16.55
CA ASP A 274 -26.71 -39.11 -17.72
C ASP A 274 -25.19 -39.34 -17.76
N VAL A 275 -24.46 -39.05 -16.67
CA VAL A 275 -23.01 -39.34 -16.52
C VAL A 275 -22.82 -40.56 -15.62
N ALA A 276 -22.26 -41.64 -16.17
CA ALA A 276 -22.03 -42.90 -15.47
C ALA A 276 -20.66 -42.99 -14.77
N ARG A 277 -19.65 -42.27 -15.26
CA ARG A 277 -18.31 -42.24 -14.63
C ARG A 277 -17.56 -40.94 -14.95
N MET A 278 -16.80 -40.44 -14.01
CA MET A 278 -15.85 -39.33 -14.15
C MET A 278 -14.50 -39.78 -13.60
N GLN A 279 -13.43 -39.53 -14.35
CA GLN A 279 -12.06 -39.84 -13.98
C GLN A 279 -11.20 -38.60 -14.11
N LEU A 280 -10.66 -38.13 -12.99
CA LEU A 280 -9.73 -37.02 -12.92
C LEU A 280 -8.37 -37.54 -12.50
N THR A 281 -7.32 -37.26 -13.27
CA THR A 281 -5.93 -37.53 -12.88
C THR A 281 -5.16 -36.22 -12.83
N LEU A 282 -4.59 -35.88 -11.67
CA LEU A 282 -3.79 -34.67 -11.45
C LEU A 282 -2.40 -35.08 -10.97
N ASP A 283 -1.38 -34.88 -11.79
CA ASP A 283 0.01 -35.20 -11.46
C ASP A 283 0.17 -36.65 -10.93
N GLY A 284 -0.59 -37.59 -11.50
CA GLY A 284 -0.62 -39.00 -11.10
C GLY A 284 -1.64 -39.36 -9.99
N GLN A 285 -2.20 -38.37 -9.29
CA GLN A 285 -3.26 -38.58 -8.28
C GLN A 285 -4.60 -38.78 -8.97
N LYS A 286 -5.31 -39.88 -8.69
CA LYS A 286 -6.54 -40.26 -9.41
C LYS A 286 -7.78 -40.15 -8.52
N LEU A 287 -8.81 -39.49 -9.02
CA LEU A 287 -10.18 -39.57 -8.51
C LEU A 287 -11.04 -40.26 -9.57
N ASP A 288 -11.66 -41.36 -9.18
CA ASP A 288 -12.50 -42.18 -10.03
C ASP A 288 -13.89 -42.34 -9.42
N TYR A 289 -14.88 -41.70 -10.05
CA TYR A 289 -16.24 -41.61 -9.56
C TYR A 289 -17.21 -42.23 -10.54
N PHE A 290 -17.97 -43.23 -10.12
CA PHE A 290 -18.95 -44.00 -10.89
C PHE A 290 -20.32 -44.05 -10.19
N ASN A 291 -20.72 -42.94 -9.56
CA ASN A 291 -21.96 -42.78 -8.78
C ASN A 291 -22.03 -43.62 -7.49
N GLN A 292 -20.87 -43.96 -6.91
CA GLN A 292 -20.78 -44.42 -5.53
C GLN A 292 -21.02 -43.25 -4.54
N MET A 293 -21.07 -43.57 -3.24
CA MET A 293 -21.19 -42.56 -2.17
C MET A 293 -20.08 -41.52 -2.30
N GLU A 294 -20.45 -40.22 -2.28
CA GLU A 294 -19.47 -39.15 -2.46
C GLU A 294 -18.53 -39.02 -1.25
N SER A 295 -17.24 -38.87 -1.51
CA SER A 295 -16.21 -38.65 -0.50
C SER A 295 -15.26 -37.54 -0.93
N TRP A 296 -14.74 -36.80 0.04
CA TRP A 296 -13.62 -35.90 -0.18
C TRP A 296 -12.35 -36.70 -0.43
N GLN A 297 -11.57 -36.27 -1.41
CA GLN A 297 -10.24 -36.80 -1.67
C GLN A 297 -9.24 -35.66 -1.72
N SER A 298 -8.15 -35.79 -0.96
CA SER A 298 -7.11 -34.78 -0.89
C SER A 298 -6.15 -34.88 -2.08
N PHE A 299 -5.70 -33.72 -2.53
CA PHE A 299 -4.78 -33.51 -3.65
C PHE A 299 -3.71 -32.51 -3.25
N SER A 300 -2.52 -32.69 -3.82
CA SER A 300 -1.45 -31.67 -3.82
C SER A 300 -1.15 -31.21 -5.23
N TRP A 301 -0.97 -29.90 -5.42
CA TRP A 301 -0.45 -29.33 -6.66
C TRP A 301 0.70 -28.36 -6.36
N PRO A 302 1.82 -28.39 -7.11
CA PRO A 302 2.21 -29.45 -8.03
C PRO A 302 2.36 -30.80 -7.30
N GLY A 303 2.00 -31.90 -7.96
CA GLY A 303 2.18 -33.25 -7.42
C GLY A 303 3.60 -33.79 -7.58
N ASN A 304 3.92 -34.85 -6.83
CA ASN A 304 5.20 -35.54 -6.94
C ASN A 304 5.19 -36.56 -8.08
N THR A 305 5.52 -36.12 -9.29
CA THR A 305 5.53 -36.96 -10.50
C THR A 305 6.59 -36.50 -11.51
N TYR A 306 7.04 -37.43 -12.35
CA TYR A 306 7.90 -37.12 -13.51
C TYR A 306 7.09 -36.69 -14.75
N TYR A 307 5.79 -36.92 -14.76
CA TYR A 307 4.88 -36.59 -15.85
C TYR A 307 3.73 -35.72 -15.33
N PRO A 308 3.99 -34.44 -15.04
CA PRO A 308 2.96 -33.55 -14.53
C PRO A 308 1.91 -33.25 -15.62
N GLY A 309 0.67 -33.05 -15.18
CA GLY A 309 -0.46 -32.81 -16.07
C GLY A 309 -1.81 -33.00 -15.40
N GLY A 310 -2.86 -32.67 -16.14
CA GLY A 310 -4.25 -32.84 -15.73
C GLY A 310 -5.05 -33.52 -16.83
N ASP A 311 -5.71 -34.62 -16.48
CA ASP A 311 -6.61 -35.37 -17.35
C ASP A 311 -8.01 -35.44 -16.74
N LEU A 312 -9.01 -34.99 -17.49
CA LEU A 312 -10.41 -35.23 -17.15
C LEU A 312 -11.05 -36.09 -18.23
N SER A 313 -11.59 -37.23 -17.83
CA SER A 313 -12.33 -38.14 -18.69
C SER A 313 -13.70 -38.43 -18.09
N TRP A 314 -14.67 -38.75 -18.94
CA TRP A 314 -16.04 -39.00 -18.52
C TRP A 314 -16.68 -40.07 -19.40
N ARG A 315 -17.76 -40.67 -18.91
CA ARG A 315 -18.56 -41.66 -19.64
C ARG A 315 -20.03 -41.41 -19.38
N ALA A 316 -20.82 -41.29 -20.44
CA ALA A 316 -22.27 -41.29 -20.36
C ALA A 316 -22.80 -42.70 -20.05
N VAL A 317 -24.08 -42.83 -19.70
CA VAL A 317 -24.70 -44.14 -19.41
C VAL A 317 -24.53 -45.15 -20.56
N ASN A 318 -24.57 -44.69 -21.81
CA ASN A 318 -24.58 -45.54 -23.00
C ASN A 318 -23.35 -45.36 -23.91
N THR A 319 -22.25 -44.79 -23.40
CA THR A 319 -21.04 -44.54 -24.21
C THR A 319 -19.81 -45.19 -23.60
N GLU A 320 -18.71 -45.19 -24.33
CA GLU A 320 -17.38 -45.48 -23.80
C GLU A 320 -16.83 -44.29 -22.98
N MET A 321 -15.70 -44.52 -22.29
CA MET A 321 -14.94 -43.44 -21.66
C MET A 321 -14.37 -42.53 -22.73
N ARG A 322 -14.59 -41.23 -22.60
CA ARG A 322 -14.10 -40.19 -23.50
C ARG A 322 -13.25 -39.19 -22.71
N LEU A 323 -12.15 -38.77 -23.32
CA LEU A 323 -11.33 -37.68 -22.80
C LEU A 323 -12.06 -36.36 -23.00
N TYR A 324 -12.23 -35.59 -21.94
CA TYR A 324 -12.69 -34.20 -22.01
C TYR A 324 -11.50 -33.29 -22.36
N GLU A 325 -10.43 -33.37 -21.56
CA GLU A 325 -9.25 -32.53 -21.72
C GLU A 325 -8.01 -33.28 -21.22
N HIS A 326 -6.91 -33.13 -21.95
CA HIS A 326 -5.56 -33.51 -21.53
C HIS A 326 -4.67 -32.28 -21.59
N SER A 327 -4.11 -31.88 -20.46
CA SER A 327 -3.18 -30.76 -20.36
C SER A 327 -1.87 -31.24 -19.73
N GLN A 328 -0.79 -31.24 -20.50
CA GLN A 328 0.55 -31.62 -20.02
C GLN A 328 1.22 -30.47 -19.26
N GLY A 329 2.21 -30.81 -18.44
CA GLY A 329 3.07 -29.87 -17.74
C GLY A 329 2.55 -29.52 -16.34
N SER A 330 3.40 -28.85 -15.56
CA SER A 330 3.09 -28.46 -14.18
C SER A 330 1.87 -27.55 -14.07
N TRP A 331 1.47 -26.86 -15.14
CA TRP A 331 0.26 -26.04 -15.17
C TRP A 331 -0.97 -26.76 -15.68
N GLY A 332 -0.89 -28.07 -15.96
CA GLY A 332 -1.98 -28.83 -16.57
C GLY A 332 -3.29 -28.74 -15.78
N PHE A 333 -3.22 -28.82 -14.44
CA PHE A 333 -4.39 -28.64 -13.60
C PHE A 333 -4.96 -27.22 -13.68
N ILE A 334 -4.12 -26.19 -13.67
CA ILE A 334 -4.56 -24.79 -13.75
C ILE A 334 -5.22 -24.51 -15.11
N ARG A 335 -4.75 -25.12 -16.20
CA ARG A 335 -5.39 -25.06 -17.53
C ARG A 335 -6.74 -25.77 -17.55
N LEU A 336 -6.88 -26.87 -16.81
CA LEU A 336 -8.16 -27.53 -16.65
C LEU A 336 -9.13 -26.62 -15.86
N LEU A 337 -8.68 -25.99 -14.78
CA LEU A 337 -9.50 -25.04 -14.01
C LEU A 337 -9.93 -23.82 -14.83
N ASP A 338 -9.07 -23.32 -15.72
CA ASP A 338 -9.37 -22.22 -16.65
C ASP A 338 -10.60 -22.51 -17.54
N LYS A 339 -10.83 -23.79 -17.87
CA LYS A 339 -11.98 -24.25 -18.67
C LYS A 339 -13.25 -24.51 -17.83
N ALA A 340 -13.17 -24.43 -16.51
CA ALA A 340 -14.28 -24.72 -15.62
C ALA A 340 -15.20 -23.50 -15.47
N LEU A 341 -16.51 -23.74 -15.37
CA LEU A 341 -17.43 -22.79 -14.76
C LEU A 341 -17.24 -22.86 -13.24
N ILE A 342 -16.75 -21.77 -12.66
CA ILE A 342 -16.40 -21.67 -11.24
C ILE A 342 -17.50 -20.89 -10.52
N THR A 343 -18.08 -21.47 -9.47
CA THR A 343 -19.14 -20.82 -8.68
C THR A 343 -18.86 -21.01 -7.18
N PRO A 344 -18.62 -19.94 -6.41
CA PRO A 344 -18.53 -20.04 -4.95
C PRO A 344 -19.84 -20.58 -4.38
N LEU A 345 -19.76 -21.59 -3.51
CA LEU A 345 -20.93 -22.13 -2.80
C LEU A 345 -21.07 -21.49 -1.43
N ASP A 346 -19.95 -21.35 -0.73
CA ASP A 346 -19.83 -20.69 0.57
C ASP A 346 -18.38 -20.19 0.76
N GLY A 347 -18.04 -19.72 1.97
CA GLY A 347 -16.70 -19.20 2.28
C GLY A 347 -15.55 -20.21 2.25
N SER A 348 -15.81 -21.51 1.97
CA SER A 348 -14.81 -22.57 1.97
C SER A 348 -14.90 -23.53 0.78
N ARG A 349 -16.06 -23.56 0.09
CA ARG A 349 -16.35 -24.50 -0.98
C ARG A 349 -16.68 -23.78 -2.28
N THR A 350 -16.11 -24.30 -3.36
CA THR A 350 -16.31 -23.80 -4.72
C THR A 350 -16.76 -24.95 -5.62
N GLN A 351 -17.81 -24.73 -6.39
CA GLN A 351 -18.23 -25.66 -7.42
C GLN A 351 -17.44 -25.43 -8.70
N LEU A 352 -16.93 -26.52 -9.27
CA LEU A 352 -16.28 -26.58 -10.57
C LEU A 352 -17.17 -27.39 -11.50
N VAL A 353 -17.50 -26.84 -12.66
CA VAL A 353 -18.28 -27.55 -13.69
C VAL A 353 -17.60 -27.46 -15.04
N TRP A 354 -17.26 -28.61 -15.59
CA TRP A 354 -16.86 -28.72 -17.00
C TRP A 354 -18.04 -29.21 -17.82
N ILE A 355 -18.38 -28.50 -18.90
CA ILE A 355 -19.45 -28.94 -19.81
C ILE A 355 -18.83 -29.84 -20.87
N SER A 356 -19.21 -31.11 -20.90
CA SER A 356 -18.70 -32.07 -21.88
C SER A 356 -19.11 -31.66 -23.31
N PRO A 357 -18.45 -32.19 -24.37
CA PRO A 357 -18.85 -31.92 -25.75
C PRO A 357 -20.31 -32.29 -26.07
N ASP A 358 -20.88 -33.22 -25.30
CA ASP A 358 -22.26 -33.68 -25.44
C ASP A 358 -23.24 -32.86 -24.56
N GLY A 359 -22.75 -31.84 -23.86
CA GLY A 359 -23.55 -30.94 -23.01
C GLY A 359 -23.76 -31.44 -21.57
N HIS A 360 -23.15 -32.54 -21.17
CA HIS A 360 -23.28 -33.06 -19.80
C HIS A 360 -22.37 -32.29 -18.84
N PRO A 361 -22.89 -31.82 -17.69
CA PRO A 361 -22.06 -31.17 -16.68
C PRO A 361 -21.23 -32.22 -15.92
N LEU A 362 -19.93 -32.02 -15.83
CA LEU A 362 -19.01 -32.80 -15.00
C LEU A 362 -18.73 -31.98 -13.73
N LYS A 363 -19.39 -32.34 -12.62
CA LYS A 363 -19.45 -31.52 -11.41
C LYS A 363 -18.50 -32.00 -10.34
N PHE A 364 -17.74 -31.06 -9.79
CA PHE A 364 -16.86 -31.28 -8.64
C PHE A 364 -17.07 -30.14 -7.64
N ILE A 365 -16.95 -30.45 -6.34
CA ILE A 365 -16.79 -29.43 -5.31
C ILE A 365 -15.33 -29.46 -4.87
N MET A 366 -14.72 -28.27 -4.81
CA MET A 366 -13.38 -28.05 -4.28
C MET A 366 -13.48 -27.36 -2.94
N ARG A 367 -12.61 -27.74 -2.01
CA ARG A 367 -12.25 -26.91 -0.84
C ARG A 367 -10.74 -26.86 -0.72
N SER A 368 -10.20 -25.73 -0.30
CA SER A 368 -8.76 -25.51 -0.18
C SER A 368 -8.36 -25.31 1.28
N GLU A 369 -7.14 -25.71 1.64
CA GLU A 369 -6.62 -25.46 2.99
C GLU A 369 -6.40 -23.95 3.23
N LEU A 370 -6.00 -23.22 2.17
CA LEU A 370 -5.73 -21.78 2.23
C LEU A 370 -6.49 -21.04 1.12
N SER A 371 -7.40 -20.13 1.52
CA SER A 371 -8.09 -19.20 0.62
C SER A 371 -8.66 -19.89 -0.64
N ASP A 372 -8.45 -19.31 -1.83
CA ASP A 372 -8.85 -19.87 -3.14
C ASP A 372 -7.97 -21.05 -3.62
N GLY A 373 -6.91 -21.39 -2.87
CA GLY A 373 -5.95 -22.44 -3.21
C GLY A 373 -5.44 -22.33 -4.65
N PRO A 374 -5.53 -23.40 -5.47
CA PRO A 374 -5.04 -23.39 -6.84
C PRO A 374 -5.80 -22.43 -7.77
N LEU A 375 -7.03 -22.01 -7.43
CA LEU A 375 -7.77 -21.03 -8.23
C LEU A 375 -7.15 -19.63 -8.19
N SER A 376 -6.34 -19.32 -7.16
CA SER A 376 -5.63 -18.05 -7.04
C SER A 376 -4.73 -17.77 -8.26
N LEU A 377 -4.19 -18.82 -8.89
CA LEU A 377 -3.31 -18.73 -10.05
C LEU A 377 -4.03 -18.33 -11.33
N LEU A 378 -5.35 -18.54 -11.43
CA LEU A 378 -6.13 -18.04 -12.56
C LEU A 378 -6.11 -16.51 -12.62
N LYS A 379 -5.90 -15.84 -11.47
CA LYS A 379 -5.79 -14.40 -11.41
C LYS A 379 -4.47 -13.85 -12.00
N LEU A 380 -3.54 -14.71 -12.43
CA LEU A 380 -2.35 -14.31 -13.19
C LEU A 380 -2.64 -14.17 -14.70
N GLN A 381 -3.82 -14.59 -15.16
CA GLN A 381 -4.20 -14.44 -16.56
C GLN A 381 -4.31 -12.96 -16.94
N GLY A 382 -3.62 -12.58 -18.02
CA GLY A 382 -3.57 -11.18 -18.45
C GLY A 382 -2.84 -10.24 -17.49
N PHE A 383 -2.24 -10.75 -16.41
CA PHE A 383 -1.46 -9.94 -15.48
C PHE A 383 -0.25 -9.33 -16.18
N ASN A 384 -0.05 -8.03 -15.95
CA ASN A 384 1.14 -7.32 -16.39
C ASN A 384 1.72 -6.53 -15.22
N LEU A 385 3.04 -6.62 -15.04
CA LEU A 385 3.73 -5.91 -13.96
C LEU A 385 3.93 -4.43 -14.36
N PRO A 386 3.38 -3.46 -13.61
CA PRO A 386 3.49 -2.05 -13.97
C PRO A 386 4.94 -1.56 -13.98
N GLY A 387 5.28 -0.74 -14.98
CA GLY A 387 6.63 -0.20 -15.17
C GLY A 387 6.98 1.00 -14.28
N ALA A 388 6.02 1.59 -13.59
CA ALA A 388 6.23 2.82 -12.80
C ALA A 388 5.68 2.67 -11.38
N ILE A 389 6.53 2.91 -10.39
CA ILE A 389 6.20 2.94 -8.97
C ILE A 389 5.48 4.25 -8.64
N PHE A 390 6.00 5.37 -9.12
CA PHE A 390 5.41 6.69 -8.92
C PHE A 390 4.78 7.18 -10.22
N ALA A 391 3.61 7.82 -10.11
CA ALA A 391 3.04 8.58 -11.21
C ALA A 391 3.87 9.87 -11.36
N VAL A 392 4.69 9.93 -12.42
CA VAL A 392 5.41 11.16 -12.76
C VAL A 392 4.55 11.87 -13.79
N ASP A 393 3.96 13.01 -13.41
CA ASP A 393 3.22 13.84 -14.37
C ASP A 393 4.17 14.29 -15.50
N PRO A 394 3.84 14.01 -16.77
CA PRO A 394 4.70 14.33 -17.90
C PRO A 394 4.89 15.85 -18.12
N GLU A 395 4.12 16.71 -17.46
CA GLU A 395 4.22 18.17 -17.63
C GLU A 395 5.34 18.84 -16.81
N GLY A 396 5.96 18.14 -15.86
CA GLY A 396 7.00 18.72 -14.99
C GLY A 396 8.41 18.77 -15.58
N VAL A 397 8.64 18.17 -16.75
CA VAL A 397 9.99 17.99 -17.33
C VAL A 397 10.28 18.94 -18.51
N ASN A 398 9.26 19.58 -19.09
CA ASN A 398 9.41 20.35 -20.34
C ASN A 398 9.54 21.87 -20.20
N ASN A 399 9.63 22.45 -18.99
CA ASN A 399 9.64 23.91 -18.83
C ASN A 399 10.97 24.54 -18.36
N THR A 400 12.11 23.91 -18.67
CA THR A 400 13.43 24.49 -18.36
C THR A 400 14.38 24.66 -19.54
N GLN A 401 13.91 24.54 -20.78
CA GLN A 401 14.71 24.92 -21.95
C GLN A 401 13.88 25.63 -23.02
N VAL A 402 13.47 26.88 -22.75
CA VAL A 402 13.41 27.92 -23.79
C VAL A 402 13.79 29.25 -23.14
N SER A 403 15.09 29.46 -22.95
CA SER A 403 15.64 30.80 -22.80
C SER A 403 15.80 31.38 -24.20
N THR A 404 15.16 32.53 -24.45
CA THR A 404 15.63 33.64 -25.31
C THR A 404 16.39 33.31 -26.60
N GLU A 405 15.74 33.55 -27.75
CA GLU A 405 16.40 34.09 -28.94
C GLU A 405 15.38 34.72 -29.92
N GLY A 406 15.53 36.03 -30.21
CA GLY A 406 14.94 36.80 -31.32
C GLY A 406 13.40 36.98 -31.32
N GLN A 407 12.81 38.18 -31.37
CA GLN A 407 13.16 39.45 -32.02
C GLN A 407 12.45 40.61 -31.32
#